data_AF-A0A382Z5X7-F1
#
_entry.id   AF-A0A382Z5X7-F1
#
_cell.length_a   1.000
_cell.length_b   1.000
_cell.length_c   1.000
_cell.angle_alpha   90.00
_cell.angle_beta   90.00
_cell.angle_gamma   90.00
#
_symmetry.space_group_name_H-M   'P 1'
#
loop_
_entity.id
_entity.type
_entity.pdbx_description
1 polymer ?
#
loop_
_entity_poly.entity_id
_entity_poly.type
_entity_poly.pdbx_seq_one_letter_code
_entity_poly.pdbx_strand_id
1 'polypeptide(L)'
;MLNEFPLSMIFLFSILFTILCCFFICSISKRLGIVDTPDGIRKVHKGNIALGGGFCIFLPILACFTIFPDTLMFLSENLKAISLFSLFILILGLIDDIRPLPISIRLIIQVLVSWGIILITDLYVRNLGDLFGIGNIYIGELGIPLTIFMVVGVTNAFNMLDGMDGLVSLEALASFISLCVIC
;
A
#
# COMPACT_ATOMS: atom_id res chain seq x y z
N MET A 1 5.03 23.77 -24.69
CA MET A 1 4.13 22.68 -25.13
C MET A 1 4.65 21.43 -24.43
N LEU A 2 4.30 21.28 -23.15
CA LEU A 2 4.71 20.11 -22.37
C LEU A 2 3.98 18.91 -22.99
N ASN A 3 4.72 17.89 -23.40
CA ASN A 3 4.12 16.66 -23.91
C ASN A 3 3.39 15.98 -22.75
N GLU A 4 2.11 16.28 -22.57
CA GLU A 4 1.26 15.49 -21.69
C GLU A 4 1.17 14.08 -22.28
N PHE A 5 1.80 13.13 -21.60
CA PHE A 5 1.65 11.73 -21.98
C PHE A 5 0.21 11.30 -21.69
N PRO A 6 -0.44 10.54 -22.57
CA PRO A 6 -1.79 10.04 -22.29
C PRO A 6 -1.74 9.08 -21.09
N LEU A 7 -2.79 9.09 -20.25
CA LEU A 7 -2.94 8.19 -19.10
C LEU A 7 -2.75 6.70 -19.45
N SER A 8 -3.10 6.32 -20.69
CA SER A 8 -2.89 4.96 -21.21
C SER A 8 -1.41 4.57 -21.26
N MET A 9 -0.49 5.51 -21.50
CA MET A 9 0.96 5.25 -21.45
C MET A 9 1.46 5.02 -20.03
N ILE A 10 0.98 5.79 -19.05
CA ILE A 10 1.33 5.59 -17.62
C ILE A 10 0.84 4.21 -17.16
N PHE A 11 -0.38 3.84 -17.53
CA PHE A 11 -0.95 2.54 -17.21
C PHE A 11 -0.14 1.38 -17.84
N LEU A 12 0.15 1.46 -19.14
CA LEU A 12 0.96 0.45 -19.82
C LEU A 12 2.36 0.35 -19.24
N PHE A 13 3.00 1.49 -18.97
CA PHE A 13 4.30 1.55 -18.31
C PHE A 13 4.24 0.86 -16.94
N SER A 14 3.24 1.17 -16.12
CA SER A 14 3.09 0.59 -14.78
C SER A 14 2.99 -0.94 -14.83
N ILE A 15 2.22 -1.50 -15.78
CA ILE A 15 2.09 -2.95 -15.98
C ILE A 15 3.44 -3.57 -16.38
N LEU A 16 4.08 -3.02 -17.42
CA LEU A 16 5.34 -3.56 -17.93
C LEU A 16 6.45 -3.48 -16.87
N PHE A 17 6.51 -2.37 -16.14
CA PHE A 17 7.48 -2.18 -15.07
C PHE A 17 7.20 -3.10 -13.89
N THR A 18 5.94 -3.36 -13.53
CA THR A 18 5.56 -4.35 -12.51
C THR A 18 6.03 -5.75 -12.88
N ILE A 19 5.83 -6.16 -14.14
CA ILE A 19 6.29 -7.47 -14.66
C ILE A 19 7.82 -7.56 -14.57
N LEU A 20 8.52 -6.50 -14.97
CA LEU A 20 9.97 -6.41 -14.88
C LEU A 20 10.46 -6.53 -13.43
N CYS A 21 9.86 -5.76 -12.51
CA CYS A 21 10.16 -5.81 -11.08
C CYS A 21 9.90 -7.21 -10.53
N CYS A 22 8.80 -7.87 -10.91
CA CYS A 22 8.50 -9.23 -10.49
C CYS A 22 9.61 -10.20 -10.89
N PHE A 23 10.09 -10.15 -12.14
CA PHE A 23 11.19 -11.00 -12.60
C PHE A 23 12.48 -10.79 -11.78
N PHE A 24 12.89 -9.54 -11.58
CA PHE A 24 14.13 -9.22 -10.86
C PHE A 24 14.03 -9.49 -9.37
N ILE A 25 12.97 -9.02 -8.71
CA ILE A 25 12.78 -9.18 -7.26
C ILE A 25 12.64 -10.65 -6.92
N CYS A 26 11.82 -11.42 -7.65
CA CYS A 26 11.70 -12.86 -7.38
C CYS A 26 13.04 -13.60 -7.56
N SER A 27 13.84 -13.22 -8.55
CA SER A 27 15.16 -13.81 -8.78
C SER A 27 16.15 -13.46 -7.66
N ILE A 28 16.22 -12.18 -7.27
CA ILE A 28 17.09 -11.68 -6.21
C ILE A 28 16.69 -12.27 -4.86
N SER A 29 15.40 -12.24 -4.49
CA SER A 29 14.91 -12.79 -3.23
C SER A 29 15.26 -14.26 -3.08
N LYS A 30 15.11 -15.07 -4.14
CA LYS A 30 15.53 -16.48 -4.13
C LYS A 30 17.04 -16.66 -3.94
N ARG A 31 17.87 -15.83 -4.56
CA ARG A 31 19.33 -15.88 -4.40
C ARG A 31 19.80 -15.46 -3.02
N LEU A 32 19.13 -14.48 -2.42
CA LEU A 32 19.44 -13.97 -1.07
C LEU A 32 18.82 -14.82 0.05
N GLY A 33 18.01 -15.83 -0.27
CA GLY A 33 17.30 -16.62 0.74
C GLY A 33 16.15 -15.87 1.41
N ILE A 34 15.69 -14.74 0.82
CA ILE A 34 14.51 -13.99 1.24
C ILE A 34 13.28 -14.70 0.67
N VAL A 35 13.02 -15.90 1.19
CA VAL A 35 11.97 -16.79 0.69
C VAL A 35 11.13 -17.30 1.84
N ASP A 36 9.87 -17.53 1.53
CA ASP A 36 8.99 -18.29 2.40
C ASP A 36 9.14 -19.78 2.14
N THR A 37 9.51 -20.53 3.18
CA THR A 37 9.68 -21.98 3.13
C THR A 37 8.49 -22.66 3.80
N PRO A 38 7.87 -23.67 3.17
CA PRO A 38 6.71 -24.33 3.75
C PRO A 38 7.10 -25.07 5.05
N ASP A 39 6.38 -24.78 6.13
CA ASP A 39 6.55 -25.39 7.45
C ASP A 39 5.67 -26.64 7.65
N GLY A 40 4.81 -26.95 6.68
CA GLY A 40 3.92 -28.12 6.68
C GLY A 40 2.73 -28.03 7.66
N ILE A 41 2.61 -26.95 8.43
CA ILE A 41 1.54 -26.73 9.41
C ILE A 41 0.65 -25.56 8.98
N ARG A 42 1.26 -24.40 8.73
CA ARG A 42 0.57 -23.16 8.34
C ARG A 42 0.77 -22.85 6.86
N LYS A 43 1.91 -23.25 6.29
CA LYS A 43 2.34 -22.93 4.93
C LYS A 43 2.37 -24.19 4.07
N VAL A 44 1.26 -24.43 3.38
CA VAL A 44 0.99 -25.64 2.58
C VAL A 44 1.41 -25.52 1.10
N HIS A 45 2.04 -24.41 0.72
CA HIS A 45 2.50 -24.17 -0.64
C HIS A 45 3.68 -25.07 -1.04
N LYS A 46 3.86 -25.29 -2.35
CA LYS A 46 4.96 -26.10 -2.88
C LYS A 46 6.19 -25.25 -3.17
N GLY A 47 7.32 -25.62 -2.57
CA GLY A 47 8.61 -24.99 -2.81
C GLY A 47 8.78 -23.63 -2.13
N ASN A 48 9.94 -23.01 -2.35
CA ASN A 48 10.30 -21.74 -1.75
C ASN A 48 9.71 -20.57 -2.56
N ILE A 49 8.78 -19.83 -1.95
CA ILE A 49 8.14 -18.67 -2.56
C ILE A 49 8.98 -17.43 -2.28
N ALA A 50 9.25 -16.60 -3.28
CA ALA A 50 10.01 -15.36 -3.08
C ALA A 50 9.19 -14.34 -2.28
N LEU A 51 9.78 -13.76 -1.23
CA LEU A 51 9.18 -12.63 -0.53
C LEU A 51 9.52 -11.30 -1.25
N GLY A 52 8.68 -10.29 -1.07
CA GLY A 52 8.87 -8.96 -1.65
C GLY A 52 7.90 -8.57 -2.76
N GLY A 53 6.77 -9.28 -2.93
CA GLY A 53 5.74 -8.95 -3.92
C GLY A 53 5.23 -7.50 -3.82
N GLY A 54 5.16 -6.94 -2.61
CA GLY A 54 4.79 -5.53 -2.41
C GLY A 54 5.74 -4.55 -3.09
N PHE A 55 7.05 -4.84 -3.17
CA PHE A 55 8.01 -4.01 -3.90
C PHE A 55 7.77 -4.06 -5.42
N CYS A 56 7.26 -5.17 -5.94
CA CYS A 56 6.90 -5.29 -7.34
C CYS A 56 5.80 -4.31 -7.74
N ILE A 57 4.90 -3.96 -6.81
CA ILE A 57 3.79 -3.03 -7.02
C ILE A 57 4.21 -1.59 -6.67
N PHE A 58 5.01 -1.41 -5.62
CA PHE A 58 5.36 -0.09 -5.11
C PHE A 58 6.41 0.65 -5.98
N LEU A 59 7.41 -0.05 -6.51
CA LEU A 59 8.43 0.57 -7.36
C LEU A 59 7.88 1.19 -8.65
N PRO A 60 6.93 0.57 -9.38
CA PRO A 60 6.23 1.22 -10.49
C PRO A 60 5.58 2.55 -10.13
N ILE A 61 4.97 2.66 -8.95
CA ILE A 61 4.33 3.91 -8.48
C ILE A 61 5.37 5.01 -8.36
N LEU A 62 6.51 4.72 -7.72
CA LEU A 62 7.62 5.69 -7.60
C LEU A 62 8.23 6.03 -8.97
N ALA A 63 8.41 5.05 -9.84
CA ALA A 63 8.92 5.25 -11.19
C ALA A 63 7.98 6.14 -12.02
N CYS A 64 6.66 6.03 -11.82
CA CYS A 64 5.71 6.90 -12.49
C CYS A 64 5.91 8.37 -12.10
N PHE A 65 6.07 8.67 -10.80
CA PHE A 65 6.33 10.03 -10.33
C PHE A 65 7.61 10.65 -10.90
N THR A 66 8.63 9.85 -11.20
CA THR A 66 9.92 10.34 -11.73
C THR A 66 9.94 10.43 -13.26
N ILE A 67 9.28 9.51 -13.96
CA ILE A 67 9.31 9.42 -15.43
C ILE A 67 8.22 10.28 -16.07
N PHE A 68 7.07 10.43 -15.41
CA PHE A 68 5.94 11.23 -15.90
C PHE A 68 5.60 12.41 -14.96
N PRO A 69 6.58 13.22 -14.53
CA PRO A 69 6.36 14.26 -13.52
C PRO A 69 5.38 15.33 -14.00
N ASP A 70 5.45 15.72 -15.28
CA ASP A 70 4.57 16.75 -15.87
C ASP A 70 3.12 16.25 -15.98
N THR A 71 2.94 15.00 -16.40
CA THR A 71 1.61 14.38 -16.51
C THR A 71 1.02 14.14 -15.13
N LEU A 72 1.82 13.78 -14.14
CA LEU A 72 1.39 13.57 -12.75
C LEU A 72 1.44 14.84 -11.90
N MET A 73 1.70 16.00 -12.51
CA MET A 73 1.80 17.28 -11.80
C MET A 73 0.48 17.68 -11.13
N PHE A 74 -0.66 17.19 -11.65
CA PHE A 74 -1.97 17.39 -11.03
C PHE A 74 -2.17 16.60 -9.74
N LEU A 75 -1.32 15.60 -9.43
CA LEU A 75 -1.42 14.88 -8.17
C LEU A 75 -0.87 15.72 -7.04
N SER A 76 -1.59 15.72 -5.91
CA SER A 76 -1.26 16.53 -4.75
C SER A 76 0.10 16.15 -4.14
N GLU A 77 0.80 17.14 -3.58
CA GLU A 77 1.99 16.92 -2.74
C GLU A 77 1.69 15.96 -1.58
N ASN A 78 0.44 15.96 -1.10
CA ASN A 78 -0.04 15.01 -0.10
C ASN A 78 0.08 13.56 -0.56
N LEU A 79 -0.21 13.25 -1.84
CA LEU A 79 -0.07 11.88 -2.35
C LEU A 79 1.40 11.45 -2.42
N LYS A 80 2.30 12.36 -2.78
CA LYS A 80 3.75 12.09 -2.75
C LYS A 80 4.20 11.79 -1.31
N ALA A 81 3.76 12.58 -0.33
CA ALA A 81 4.02 12.33 1.08
C ALA A 81 3.46 10.97 1.53
N ILE A 82 2.21 10.65 1.21
CA ILE A 82 1.59 9.36 1.53
C ILE A 82 2.40 8.20 0.92
N SER A 83 2.84 8.33 -0.34
CA SER A 83 3.64 7.31 -1.01
C SER A 83 5.00 7.11 -0.34
N LEU A 84 5.65 8.18 0.10
CA LEU A 84 6.91 8.09 0.82
C LEU A 84 6.74 7.39 2.17
N PHE A 85 5.67 7.70 2.90
CA PHE A 85 5.42 7.09 4.20
C PHE A 85 4.96 5.64 4.10
N SER A 86 4.24 5.26 3.04
CA SER A 86 3.83 3.86 2.83
C SER A 86 5.02 2.93 2.56
N LEU A 87 6.18 3.46 2.14
CA LEU A 87 7.43 2.69 2.08
C LEU A 87 7.82 2.13 3.46
N PHE A 88 7.60 2.86 4.56
CA PHE A 88 7.89 2.33 5.90
C PHE A 88 6.98 1.16 6.27
N ILE A 89 5.70 1.22 5.88
CA ILE A 89 4.76 0.11 6.06
C ILE A 89 5.15 -1.09 5.21
N LEU A 90 5.56 -0.85 3.95
CA LEU A 90 6.05 -1.90 3.05
C LEU A 90 7.30 -2.60 3.61
N ILE A 91 8.27 -1.83 4.10
CA ILE A 91 9.48 -2.36 4.74
C ILE A 91 9.13 -3.14 6.00
N LEU A 92 8.24 -2.60 6.84
CA LEU A 92 7.75 -3.29 8.04
C LEU A 92 7.13 -4.64 7.70
N GLY A 93 6.28 -4.69 6.66
CA GLY A 93 5.66 -5.91 6.17
C GLY A 93 6.69 -6.93 5.70
N LEU A 94 7.67 -6.51 4.88
CA LEU A 94 8.74 -7.39 4.43
C LEU A 94 9.58 -7.94 5.60
N ILE A 95 9.88 -7.10 6.60
CA ILE A 95 10.61 -7.54 7.80
C ILE A 95 9.79 -8.57 8.57
N ASP A 96 8.48 -8.36 8.74
CA ASP A 96 7.57 -9.30 9.43
C ASP A 96 7.50 -10.65 8.70
N ASP A 97 7.50 -10.64 7.36
CA ASP A 97 7.49 -11.85 6.53
C ASP A 97 8.79 -12.65 6.65
N ILE A 98 9.94 -11.97 6.71
CA ILE A 98 11.26 -12.60 6.87
C ILE A 98 11.45 -13.09 8.31
N ARG A 99 11.07 -12.25 9.29
CA ARG A 99 11.22 -12.50 10.72
C ARG A 99 9.99 -11.96 11.45
N PRO A 100 9.11 -12.84 11.94
CA PRO A 100 7.91 -12.44 12.65
C PRO A 100 8.22 -11.45 13.78
N LEU A 101 7.60 -10.28 13.72
CA LEU A 101 7.75 -9.24 14.71
C LEU A 101 6.66 -9.35 15.79
N PRO A 102 6.95 -8.92 17.04
CA PRO A 102 5.91 -8.73 18.04
C PRO A 102 4.82 -7.78 17.55
N ILE A 103 3.57 -8.14 17.80
CA ILE A 103 2.39 -7.35 17.40
C ILE A 103 2.50 -5.90 17.90
N SER A 104 3.02 -5.69 19.12
CA SER A 104 3.23 -4.36 19.70
C SER A 104 4.15 -3.48 18.85
N ILE A 105 5.25 -4.04 18.31
CA ILE A 105 6.19 -3.29 17.47
C ILE A 105 5.52 -2.89 16.16
N ARG A 106 4.77 -3.82 15.54
CA ARG A 106 4.03 -3.56 14.29
C ARG A 106 3.03 -2.42 14.47
N LEU A 107 2.23 -2.48 15.52
CA LEU A 107 1.22 -1.46 15.83
C LEU A 107 1.86 -0.09 16.13
N ILE A 108 2.92 -0.04 16.94
CA ILE A 108 3.62 1.21 17.24
C ILE A 108 4.14 1.88 15.97
N ILE A 109 4.80 1.12 15.08
CA ILE A 109 5.34 1.67 13.84
C ILE A 109 4.20 2.15 12.93
N GLN A 110 3.12 1.38 12.76
CA GLN A 110 1.97 1.78 11.95
C GLN A 110 1.30 3.05 12.49
N VAL A 111 1.16 3.18 13.81
CA VAL A 111 0.65 4.40 14.48
C VAL A 111 1.56 5.59 14.21
N LEU A 112 2.87 5.44 14.41
CA LEU A 112 3.84 6.52 14.19
C LEU A 112 3.89 6.98 12.73
N VAL A 113 3.86 6.04 11.78
CA VAL A 113 3.83 6.34 10.35
C VAL A 113 2.53 7.05 9.97
N SER A 114 1.38 6.54 10.42
CA SER A 114 0.08 7.17 10.16
C SER A 114 0.00 8.57 10.76
N TRP A 115 0.48 8.74 11.99
CA TRP A 115 0.53 10.06 12.62
C TRP A 115 1.47 11.03 11.88
N GLY A 116 2.64 10.56 11.42
CA GLY A 116 3.56 11.35 10.61
C GLY A 116 2.95 11.85 9.30
N ILE A 117 2.15 11.00 8.62
CA ILE A 117 1.38 11.42 7.44
C ILE A 117 0.43 12.56 7.80
N ILE A 118 -0.34 12.43 8.88
CA ILE A 118 -1.30 13.44 9.32
C ILE A 118 -0.58 14.77 9.62
N LEU A 119 0.57 14.73 10.31
CA LEU A 119 1.33 15.93 10.65
C LEU A 119 1.83 16.71 9.42
N ILE A 120 2.20 16.00 8.35
CA ILE A 120 2.76 16.62 7.14
C ILE A 120 1.67 17.09 6.18
N THR A 121 0.57 16.33 6.09
CA THR A 121 -0.46 16.54 5.07
C THR A 121 -1.71 17.25 5.60
N ASP A 122 -1.89 17.31 6.92
CA ASP A 122 -3.13 17.70 7.61
C ASP A 122 -4.38 16.91 7.13
N LEU A 123 -4.16 15.75 6.50
CA LEU A 123 -5.21 14.89 6.00
C LEU A 123 -5.66 13.89 7.06
N TYR A 124 -6.88 14.08 7.54
CA TYR A 124 -7.56 13.13 8.40
C TYR A 124 -9.08 13.30 8.30
N VAL A 125 -9.83 12.32 8.80
CA VAL A 125 -11.30 12.28 8.72
C VAL A 125 -11.92 13.30 9.69
N ARG A 126 -12.16 14.53 9.21
CA ARG A 126 -12.80 15.62 9.99
C ARG A 126 -14.33 15.52 10.02
N ASN A 127 -14.92 14.91 9.00
CA ASN A 127 -16.37 14.79 8.79
C ASN A 127 -16.67 13.39 8.25
N LEU A 128 -17.62 12.68 8.85
CA LEU A 128 -18.07 11.37 8.38
C LEU A 128 -19.11 11.46 7.25
N GLY A 129 -19.52 12.67 6.91
CA GLY A 129 -20.63 12.92 6.00
C GLY A 129 -21.98 12.61 6.66
N ASP A 130 -23.00 12.50 5.83
CA ASP A 130 -24.36 12.20 6.26
C ASP A 130 -24.60 10.68 6.30
N LEU A 131 -23.98 10.00 7.27
CA LEU A 131 -24.04 8.54 7.40
C LEU A 131 -25.46 8.00 7.60
N PHE A 132 -26.36 8.80 8.18
CA PHE A 132 -27.71 8.36 8.59
C PHE A 132 -28.85 9.09 7.88
N GLY A 133 -28.57 10.01 6.95
CA GLY A 133 -29.58 10.85 6.31
C GLY A 133 -30.17 11.94 7.21
N ILE A 134 -29.49 12.29 8.31
CA ILE A 134 -29.93 13.25 9.34
C ILE A 134 -29.06 14.53 9.31
N GLY A 135 -28.02 14.54 8.49
CA GLY A 135 -27.06 15.63 8.35
C GLY A 135 -25.62 15.19 8.61
N ASN A 136 -24.68 16.05 8.24
CA ASN A 136 -23.25 15.77 8.36
C ASN A 136 -22.79 15.61 9.82
N ILE A 137 -21.99 14.58 10.06
CA ILE A 137 -21.40 14.31 11.37
C ILE A 137 -19.96 14.83 11.41
N TYR A 138 -19.76 15.99 12.04
CA TYR A 138 -18.45 16.60 12.24
C TYR A 138 -17.79 16.10 13.53
N ILE A 139 -16.61 15.50 13.40
CA ILE A 139 -15.85 14.95 14.52
C ILE A 139 -14.68 15.84 14.94
N GLY A 140 -14.26 16.77 14.06
CA GLY A 140 -13.13 17.66 14.33
C GLY A 140 -11.84 16.87 14.61
N GLU A 141 -11.06 17.31 15.58
CA GLU A 141 -9.75 16.72 15.93
C GLU A 141 -9.83 15.26 16.45
N LEU A 142 -10.99 14.79 16.90
CA LEU A 142 -11.21 13.36 17.20
C LEU A 142 -11.10 12.49 15.94
N GLY A 143 -11.12 13.11 14.76
CA GLY A 143 -10.79 12.48 13.49
C GLY A 143 -9.35 11.97 13.40
N ILE A 144 -8.40 12.53 14.15
CA ILE A 144 -7.00 12.09 14.15
C ILE A 144 -6.87 10.66 14.69
N PRO A 145 -7.27 10.35 15.95
CA PRO A 145 -7.17 8.97 16.45
C PRO A 145 -8.04 8.01 15.65
N LEU A 146 -9.18 8.46 15.11
CA LEU A 146 -10.02 7.65 14.22
C LEU A 146 -9.29 7.28 12.92
N THR A 147 -8.61 8.23 12.29
CA THR A 147 -7.87 8.00 11.04
C THR A 147 -6.70 7.06 11.27
N ILE A 148 -5.96 7.24 12.37
CA ILE A 148 -4.89 6.30 12.76
C ILE A 148 -5.46 4.89 12.95
N PHE A 149 -6.58 4.76 13.68
CA PHE A 149 -7.25 3.48 13.86
C PHE A 149 -7.66 2.84 12.52
N MET A 150 -8.21 3.62 11.58
CA MET A 150 -8.59 3.14 10.26
C MET A 150 -7.36 2.67 9.45
N VAL A 151 -6.28 3.44 9.41
CA VAL A 151 -5.06 3.09 8.66
C VAL A 151 -4.43 1.80 9.24
N VAL A 152 -4.26 1.75 10.56
CA VAL A 152 -3.72 0.58 11.27
C VAL A 152 -4.63 -0.64 11.07
N GLY A 153 -5.94 -0.46 11.24
CA GLY A 153 -6.95 -1.50 11.11
C GLY A 153 -6.99 -2.10 9.71
N VAL A 154 -7.04 -1.26 8.67
CA VAL A 154 -7.01 -1.70 7.27
C VAL A 154 -5.70 -2.42 6.95
N THR A 155 -4.55 -1.86 7.36
CA THR A 155 -3.24 -2.50 7.13
C THR A 155 -3.18 -3.89 7.75
N ASN A 156 -3.66 -4.04 8.99
CA ASN A 156 -3.68 -5.33 9.66
C ASN A 156 -4.72 -6.30 9.05
N ALA A 157 -5.88 -5.79 8.63
CA ALA A 157 -6.90 -6.59 7.95
C ALA A 157 -6.38 -7.19 6.63
N PHE A 158 -5.74 -6.38 5.79
CA PHE A 158 -5.11 -6.86 4.55
C PHE A 158 -4.01 -7.89 4.82
N ASN A 159 -3.17 -7.68 5.83
CA ASN A 159 -2.13 -8.65 6.23
C ASN A 159 -2.73 -9.98 6.72
N MET A 160 -3.90 -9.96 7.38
CA MET A 160 -4.61 -11.18 7.81
C MET A 160 -5.30 -11.91 6.64
N LEU A 161 -5.70 -11.19 5.59
CA LEU A 161 -6.29 -11.77 4.38
C LEU A 161 -5.24 -12.46 3.48
N ASP A 162 -3.95 -12.10 3.61
CA ASP A 162 -2.84 -12.60 2.76
C ASP A 162 -2.43 -14.06 3.06
N GLY A 163 -3.37 -14.88 3.53
CA GLY A 163 -3.17 -16.30 3.81
C GLY A 163 -3.43 -17.22 2.60
N MET A 164 -3.90 -16.68 1.48
CA MET A 164 -4.28 -17.42 0.27
C MET A 164 -3.70 -16.75 -0.98
N ASP A 165 -3.11 -17.56 -1.87
CA ASP A 165 -2.49 -17.09 -3.11
C ASP A 165 -3.46 -16.24 -3.94
N GLY A 166 -3.15 -14.95 -4.08
CA GLY A 166 -3.88 -14.01 -4.95
C GLY A 166 -5.20 -13.46 -4.41
N LEU A 167 -5.60 -13.78 -3.17
CA LEU A 167 -6.82 -13.22 -2.58
C LEU A 167 -6.68 -11.72 -2.33
N VAL A 168 -5.57 -11.30 -1.73
CA VAL A 168 -5.32 -9.90 -1.39
C VAL A 168 -5.20 -9.00 -2.61
N SER A 169 -4.60 -9.49 -3.70
CA SER A 169 -4.53 -8.72 -4.94
C SER A 169 -5.89 -8.54 -5.59
N LEU A 170 -6.78 -9.54 -5.51
CA LEU A 170 -8.16 -9.43 -5.98
C LEU A 170 -8.98 -8.44 -5.13
N GLU A 171 -8.87 -8.52 -3.81
CA GLU A 171 -9.55 -7.60 -2.88
C GLU A 171 -9.08 -6.15 -3.08
N ALA A 172 -7.77 -5.94 -3.27
CA ALA A 172 -7.23 -4.62 -3.59
C ALA A 172 -7.80 -4.09 -4.91
N LEU A 173 -7.85 -4.93 -5.96
CA LEU A 173 -8.43 -4.55 -7.24
C LEU A 173 -9.91 -4.16 -7.12
N ALA A 174 -10.71 -4.97 -6.41
CA ALA A 174 -12.13 -4.68 -6.18
C ALA A 174 -12.33 -3.34 -5.44
N SER A 175 -11.50 -3.08 -4.43
CA SER A 175 -11.51 -1.83 -3.67
C SER A 175 -11.20 -0.61 -4.55
N PHE A 176 -10.16 -0.71 -5.39
CA PHE A 176 -9.80 0.37 -6.31
C PHE A 176 -10.87 0.61 -7.38
N ILE A 177 -11.49 -0.45 -7.92
CA ILE A 177 -12.61 -0.31 -8.86
C ILE A 177 -13.79 0.40 -8.19
N SER A 178 -14.14 0.04 -6.96
CA SER A 178 -15.21 0.70 -6.21
C SER A 178 -14.93 2.19 -6.03
N LEU A 179 -13.69 2.57 -5.72
CA LEU A 179 -13.30 3.98 -5.59
C LEU A 179 -13.42 4.72 -6.93
N CYS A 180 -13.03 4.10 -8.05
CA CYS A 180 -13.20 4.68 -9.38
C CYS A 180 -14.66 4.89 -9.80
N VAL A 181 -15.61 4.14 -9.22
CA VAL A 181 -17.05 4.30 -9.50
C VAL A 181 -17.66 5.43 -8.66
N ILE A 182 -17.13 5.65 -7.45
CA ILE A 182 -17.64 6.65 -6.51
C ILE A 182 -17.11 8.05 -6.81
N CYS A 183 -15.85 8.15 -7.28
CA CYS A 183 -15.21 9.39 -7.70
C CYS A 183 -15.66 9.82 -9.11
#